data_AF-A0A917FZF7-F1
#
_entry.id   AF-A0A917FZF7-F1
#
_cell.length_a   1.000
_cell.length_b   1.000
_cell.length_c   1.000
_cell.angle_alpha   90.00
_cell.angle_beta   90.00
_cell.angle_gamma   90.00
#
_symmetry.space_group_name_H-M   'P 1'
#
loop_
_entity.id
_entity.type
_entity.pdbx_description
1 polymer ?
#
loop_
_entity_poly.entity_id
_entity_poly.type
_entity_poly.pdbx_seq_one_letter_code
_entity_poly.pdbx_strand_id
1 'polypeptide(L)'
;MFSAEISRPFSMGQIRGYHNDTEPDLLFWRIYSLYLARNLISSIVWIKKAKPGETTIMLEKIYKAIEDHDYFERVIPKWYEEV
;
A
#
# COMPACT_ATOMS: atom_id res chain seq x y z
N MET A 1 -2.58 0.95 -3.42
CA MET A 1 -2.50 1.22 -1.97
C MET A 1 -3.61 0.46 -1.23
N PHE A 2 -4.87 0.90 -1.23
CA PHE A 2 -5.93 0.23 -0.44
C PHE A 2 -6.62 -0.97 -1.12
N SER A 3 -6.40 -1.19 -2.42
CA SER A 3 -7.00 -2.33 -3.14
C SER A 3 -6.51 -3.69 -2.64
N ALA A 4 -5.34 -3.76 -1.99
CA ALA A 4 -4.77 -5.02 -1.47
C ALA A 4 -5.62 -5.62 -0.35
N GLU A 5 -6.32 -4.79 0.41
CA GLU A 5 -7.28 -5.20 1.46
C GLU A 5 -8.53 -5.87 0.85
N ILE A 6 -8.94 -5.43 -0.35
CA ILE A 6 -10.13 -5.95 -1.04
C ILE A 6 -9.77 -7.19 -1.87
N SER A 7 -8.65 -7.15 -2.60
CA SER A 7 -8.19 -8.23 -3.44
C SER A 7 -6.67 -8.19 -3.63
N ARG A 8 -5.98 -9.11 -2.95
CA ARG A 8 -4.55 -9.36 -3.15
C ARG A 8 -4.24 -9.83 -4.57
N PRO A 9 -4.99 -10.78 -5.19
CA PRO A 9 -4.74 -11.19 -6.57
C PRO A 9 -4.81 -10.04 -7.58
N PHE A 10 -5.81 -9.15 -7.43
CA PHE A 10 -5.92 -7.96 -8.28
C PHE A 10 -4.71 -7.05 -8.11
N SER A 11 -4.30 -6.79 -6.87
CA SER A 11 -3.16 -5.89 -6.57
C SER A 11 -1.83 -6.48 -7.06
N MET A 12 -1.61 -7.79 -6.89
CA MET A 12 -0.46 -8.49 -7.45
C MET A 12 -0.46 -8.45 -8.98
N GLY A 13 -1.61 -8.66 -9.62
CA GLY A 13 -1.77 -8.58 -11.07
C GLY A 13 -1.47 -7.19 -11.64
N GLN A 14 -1.86 -6.12 -10.95
CA GLN A 14 -1.49 -4.74 -11.34
C GLN A 14 0.03 -4.53 -11.31
N ILE A 15 0.71 -5.03 -10.27
CA ILE A 15 2.17 -4.90 -10.11
C ILE A 15 2.90 -5.73 -11.17
N ARG A 16 2.53 -7.00 -11.35
CA ARG A 16 3.12 -7.90 -12.36
C ARG A 16 2.88 -7.39 -13.77
N GLY A 17 1.66 -6.95 -14.08
CA GLY A 17 1.33 -6.37 -15.39
C GLY A 17 2.17 -5.13 -15.72
N TYR A 18 2.45 -4.27 -14.74
CA TYR A 18 3.37 -3.13 -14.91
C TYR A 18 4.81 -3.57 -15.26
N HIS A 19 5.20 -4.77 -14.81
CA HIS A 19 6.51 -5.38 -15.06
C HIS A 19 6.48 -6.41 -16.22
N ASN A 20 5.51 -6.31 -17.14
CA ASN A 20 5.36 -7.26 -18.26
C ASN A 20 5.33 -8.73 -17.78
N ASP A 21 4.56 -9.00 -16.73
CA ASP A 21 4.41 -10.32 -16.10
C ASP A 21 5.70 -10.92 -15.53
N THR A 22 6.70 -10.08 -15.25
CA THR A 22 7.92 -10.46 -14.52
C THR A 22 7.88 -9.99 -13.06
N GLU A 23 8.74 -10.58 -12.22
CA GLU A 23 8.86 -10.19 -10.82
C GLU A 23 9.55 -8.82 -10.68
N PRO A 24 9.02 -7.89 -9.87
CA PRO A 24 9.66 -6.59 -9.64
C PRO A 24 11.01 -6.73 -8.93
N ASP A 25 11.93 -5.84 -9.28
CA ASP A 25 13.24 -5.79 -8.62
C ASP A 25 13.16 -5.10 -7.24
N LEU A 26 14.27 -5.18 -6.50
CA LEU A 26 14.37 -4.57 -5.18
C LEU A 26 14.28 -3.02 -5.21
N LEU A 27 14.71 -2.39 -6.31
CA LEU A 27 14.65 -0.93 -6.45
C LEU A 27 13.19 -0.46 -6.53
N PHE A 28 12.37 -1.15 -7.31
CA PHE A 28 10.93 -0.91 -7.37
C PHE A 28 10.31 -0.95 -5.98
N TRP A 29 10.56 -2.01 -5.20
CA TRP A 29 9.99 -2.16 -3.86
C TRP A 29 10.42 -1.07 -2.89
N ARG A 30 11.69 -0.64 -2.94
CA ARG A 30 12.17 0.49 -2.13
C ARG A 30 11.45 1.78 -2.47
N ILE A 31 11.30 2.09 -3.76
CA ILE A 31 10.60 3.29 -4.23
C ILE A 31 9.11 3.19 -3.88
N TYR A 32 8.48 2.06 -4.16
CA TYR A 32 7.09 1.77 -3.82
C TYR A 32 6.81 2.03 -2.34
N SER A 33 7.63 1.45 -1.45
CA SER A 33 7.48 1.59 0.00
C SER A 33 7.64 3.04 0.47
N LEU A 34 8.62 3.77 -0.07
CA LEU A 34 8.81 5.20 0.22
C LEU A 34 7.59 6.04 -0.23
N TYR A 35 7.13 5.84 -1.46
CA TYR A 35 5.98 6.59 -1.97
C TYR A 35 4.70 6.20 -1.25
N LEU A 36 4.55 4.95 -0.83
CA LEU A 36 3.45 4.51 0.00
C LEU A 36 3.43 5.27 1.33
N ALA A 37 4.55 5.30 2.07
CA ALA A 37 4.65 6.03 3.34
C ALA A 37 4.25 7.50 3.19
N ARG A 38 4.77 8.17 2.14
CA ARG A 38 4.40 9.55 1.79
C ARG A 38 2.90 9.71 1.54
N ASN A 39 2.31 8.79 0.76
CA ASN A 39 0.89 8.84 0.43
C ASN A 39 0.02 8.65 1.68
N LEU A 40 0.37 7.71 2.58
CA LEU A 40 -0.38 7.49 3.82
C LEU A 40 -0.47 8.76 4.67
N ILE A 41 0.65 9.48 4.85
CA ILE A 41 0.67 10.75 5.58
C ILE A 41 -0.21 11.80 4.88
N SER A 42 -0.08 11.93 3.56
CA SER A 42 -0.89 12.87 2.77
C SER A 42 -2.38 12.56 2.82
N SER A 43 -2.76 11.28 2.89
CA SER A 43 -4.15 10.83 2.96
C SER A 43 -4.85 11.27 4.25
N ILE A 44 -4.14 11.39 5.37
CA ILE A 44 -4.70 11.87 6.65
C ILE A 44 -5.17 13.33 6.52
N VAL A 45 -4.34 14.20 5.93
CA VAL A 45 -4.68 15.60 5.74
C VAL A 45 -5.84 15.73 4.75
N TRP A 46 -5.78 14.95 3.66
CA TRP A 46 -6.81 14.96 2.64
C TRP A 46 -8.17 14.52 3.19
N ILE A 47 -8.26 13.40 3.92
CA ILE A 47 -9.56 12.87 4.39
C ILE A 47 -10.23 13.82 5.38
N LYS A 48 -9.45 14.46 6.26
CA LYS A 48 -9.98 15.46 7.21
C LYS A 48 -10.64 16.65 6.50
N LYS A 49 -10.11 17.07 5.35
CA LYS A 49 -10.64 18.19 4.57
C LYS A 49 -11.79 17.76 3.65
N ALA A 50 -11.62 16.66 2.92
CA ALA A 50 -12.53 16.27 1.85
C ALA A 50 -13.77 15.55 2.39
N LYS A 51 -13.59 14.68 3.40
CA LYS A 51 -14.65 13.81 3.93
C LYS A 51 -14.41 13.51 5.42
N PRO A 52 -14.60 14.49 6.32
CA PRO A 52 -14.31 14.33 7.74
C PRO A 52 -15.05 13.15 8.39
N GLY A 53 -16.26 12.82 7.93
CA GLY A 53 -17.03 11.66 8.41
C GLY A 53 -16.44 10.29 8.05
N GLU A 54 -15.53 10.20 7.08
CA GLU A 54 -14.85 8.96 6.68
C GLU A 54 -13.43 8.84 7.29
N THR A 55 -13.05 9.76 8.19
CA THR A 55 -11.68 9.82 8.76
C THR A 55 -11.29 8.53 9.49
N THR A 56 -12.19 7.96 10.31
CA THR A 56 -11.90 6.73 11.07
C THR A 56 -11.59 5.56 10.14
N ILE A 57 -12.43 5.35 9.12
CA ILE A 57 -12.25 4.27 8.14
C ILE A 57 -10.93 4.47 7.37
N MET A 58 -10.58 5.71 7.02
CA MET A 58 -9.30 5.98 6.37
C MET A 58 -8.10 5.66 7.28
N LEU A 59 -8.20 5.95 8.58
CA LEU A 59 -7.14 5.63 9.54
C LEU A 59 -6.97 4.12 9.69
N GLU A 60 -8.06 3.34 9.75
CA GLU A 60 -7.99 1.87 9.77
C GLU A 60 -7.25 1.32 8.55
N LYS A 61 -7.58 1.83 7.36
CA LYS A 61 -6.88 1.47 6.10
C LYS A 61 -5.40 1.82 6.12
N ILE A 62 -5.05 2.97 6.70
CA ILE A 62 -3.67 3.40 6.86
C ILE A 62 -2.91 2.47 7.80
N TYR A 63 -3.46 2.16 8.98
CA TYR A 63 -2.83 1.24 9.92
C TYR A 63 -2.61 -0.14 9.31
N LYS A 64 -3.59 -0.65 8.56
CA LYS A 64 -3.44 -1.92 7.86
C LYS A 64 -2.27 -1.91 6.86
N ALA A 65 -2.14 -0.83 6.07
CA ALA A 65 -1.03 -0.69 5.13
C ALA A 65 0.35 -0.62 5.81
N ILE A 66 0.41 -0.01 7.02
CA ILE A 66 1.62 0.04 7.85
C ILE A 66 1.98 -1.36 8.36
N GLU A 67 1.00 -2.11 8.90
CA GLU A 67 1.20 -3.47 9.39
C GLU A 67 1.65 -4.45 8.29
N ASP A 68 1.09 -4.28 7.09
CA ASP A 68 1.46 -5.07 5.92
C ASP A 68 2.93 -4.85 5.52
N HIS A 69 3.51 -3.70 5.82
CA HIS A 69 4.94 -3.40 5.64
C HIS A 69 5.78 -3.63 6.91
N ASP A 70 5.19 -4.23 7.94
CA ASP A 70 5.84 -4.42 9.24
C ASP A 70 6.41 -3.13 9.80
N TYR A 71 5.59 -2.08 9.86
CA TYR A 71 6.03 -0.74 10.27
C TYR A 71 7.19 -0.19 9.43
N PHE A 72 7.25 -0.57 8.15
CA PHE A 72 8.29 -0.23 7.18
C PHE A 72 9.68 -0.85 7.45
N GLU A 73 9.79 -1.84 8.35
CA GLU A 73 10.96 -2.73 8.43
C GLU A 73 11.07 -3.62 7.18
N ARG A 74 9.96 -3.80 6.45
CA ARG A 74 9.92 -4.54 5.18
C ARG A 74 9.62 -3.60 4.01
N VAL A 75 10.42 -3.71 2.95
CA VAL A 75 10.17 -2.98 1.68
C VAL A 75 9.19 -3.71 0.78
N ILE A 76 9.07 -5.03 0.92
CA ILE A 76 8.05 -5.85 0.25
C ILE A 76 6.92 -6.13 1.26
N PRO A 77 5.67 -5.77 0.95
CA PRO A 77 4.56 -6.03 1.85
C PRO A 77 4.31 -7.53 2.02
N LYS A 78 3.92 -7.93 3.24
CA LYS A 78 3.62 -9.32 3.63
C LYS A 78 2.65 -9.99 2.64
N TRP A 79 1.60 -9.29 2.22
CA TRP A 79 0.59 -9.84 1.31
C TRP A 79 1.11 -10.17 -0.10
N TYR A 80 2.27 -9.66 -0.52
CA TYR A 80 2.87 -10.00 -1.82
C TYR A 80 3.71 -11.28 -1.75
N GLU A 81 4.27 -11.61 -0.57
CA GLU A 81 5.07 -12.82 -0.36
C GLU A 81 4.26 -14.00 0.22
N GLU A 82 3.03 -13.77 0.68
CA GLU A 82 2.13 -14.79 1.27
C GLU A 82 1.51 -15.76 0.23
N VAL A 83 2.21 -16.11 -0.86
CA VAL A 83 1.74 -17.05 -1.89
C VAL A 83 2.65 -18.26 -2.04
#